data_AF-A0A0B6YWW1-F1
#
_entry.id   AF-A0A0B6YWW1-F1
#
_cell.length_a   1.000
_cell.length_b   1.000
_cell.length_c   1.000
_cell.angle_alpha   90.00
_cell.angle_beta   90.00
_cell.angle_gamma   90.00
#
_symmetry.space_group_name_H-M   'P 1'
#
loop_
_entity.id
_entity.type
_entity.pdbx_description
1 polymer ?
#
loop_
_entity_poly.entity_id
_entity_poly.type
_entity_poly.pdbx_seq_one_letter_code
_entity_poly.pdbx_strand_id
1 'polypeptide(L)'
;KYCSSKYKSEMESIFNFIEDLNKRLTRPIKDLDDIRFAMAALKDIRDNEIRIDMSIGPIEESYAMLNKHELKPEKEEAEKCDTLRYSW
;
A
#
# COMPACT_ATOMS: atom_id res chain seq x y z
N LYS A 1 -19.01 -2.15 -10.26
CA LYS A 1 -18.54 -3.42 -9.65
C LYS A 1 -17.06 -3.72 -9.98
N TYR A 2 -16.66 -3.81 -11.26
CA TYR A 2 -15.25 -4.11 -11.64
C TYR A 2 -14.24 -3.03 -11.19
N CYS A 3 -14.58 -1.74 -11.34
CA CYS A 3 -13.72 -0.62 -10.94
C CYS A 3 -13.34 -0.64 -9.45
N SER A 4 -14.34 -0.80 -8.57
CA SER A 4 -14.12 -0.93 -7.12
C SER A 4 -13.26 -2.16 -6.77
N SER A 5 -13.53 -3.31 -7.39
CA SER A 5 -12.71 -4.52 -7.15
C SER A 5 -11.25 -4.35 -7.56
N LYS A 6 -10.97 -3.61 -8.65
CA LYS A 6 -9.60 -3.33 -9.10
C LYS A 6 -8.86 -2.49 -8.06
N TYR A 7 -9.41 -1.33 -7.69
CA TYR A 7 -8.74 -0.40 -6.78
C TYR A 7 -8.66 -0.92 -5.35
N LYS A 8 -9.62 -1.76 -4.93
CA LYS A 8 -9.51 -2.53 -3.69
C LYS A 8 -8.29 -3.46 -3.71
N SER A 9 -8.14 -4.28 -4.74
CA SER A 9 -7.01 -5.21 -4.85
C SER A 9 -5.67 -4.48 -4.94
N GLU A 10 -5.63 -3.34 -5.64
CA GLU A 10 -4.42 -2.52 -5.76
C GLU A 10 -4.04 -1.90 -4.41
N MET A 11 -4.99 -1.37 -3.66
CA MET A 11 -4.80 -0.87 -2.29
C MET A 11 -4.32 -1.97 -1.35
N GLU A 12 -4.98 -3.13 -1.35
CA GLU A 12 -4.58 -4.29 -0.53
C GLU A 12 -3.15 -4.76 -0.87
N SER A 13 -2.77 -4.74 -2.15
CA SER A 13 -1.40 -5.06 -2.56
C SER A 13 -0.37 -4.06 -2.01
N ILE A 14 -0.71 -2.78 -1.90
CA ILE A 14 0.18 -1.77 -1.32
C ILE A 14 0.34 -2.01 0.19
N PHE A 15 -0.76 -2.27 0.91
CA PHE A 15 -0.67 -2.59 2.35
C PHE A 15 0.11 -3.87 2.64
N ASN A 16 -0.09 -4.93 1.84
CA ASN A 16 0.69 -6.16 1.97
C ASN A 16 2.18 -5.92 1.72
N PHE A 17 2.52 -5.05 0.76
CA PHE A 17 3.90 -4.66 0.49
C PHE A 17 4.51 -3.88 1.65
N ILE A 18 3.79 -2.91 2.21
CA ILE A 18 4.21 -2.16 3.41
C ILE A 18 4.43 -3.11 4.60
N GLU A 19 3.56 -4.09 4.80
CA GLU A 19 3.68 -5.07 5.89
C GLU A 19 4.94 -5.95 5.73
N ASP A 20 5.23 -6.44 4.51
CA ASP A 20 6.44 -7.21 4.22
C ASP A 20 7.71 -6.39 4.49
N LEU A 21 7.74 -5.15 4.00
CA LEU A 21 8.87 -4.24 4.20
C LEU A 21 9.09 -3.96 5.69
N ASN A 22 8.03 -3.68 6.44
CA ASN A 22 8.12 -3.49 7.89
C ASN A 22 8.69 -4.72 8.60
N LYS A 23 8.24 -5.93 8.25
CA LYS A 23 8.79 -7.18 8.82
C LYS A 23 10.28 -7.34 8.54
N ARG A 24 10.72 -7.01 7.31
CA ARG A 24 12.13 -7.13 6.90
C ARG A 24 13.01 -6.07 7.53
N LEU A 25 12.53 -4.83 7.64
CA LEU A 25 13.29 -3.69 8.16
C LEU A 25 13.32 -3.62 9.69
N THR A 26 12.33 -4.17 10.39
CA THR A 26 12.31 -4.23 11.86
C THR A 26 13.16 -5.37 12.43
N ARG A 27 13.62 -6.30 11.59
CA ARG A 27 14.53 -7.38 11.99
C ARG A 27 15.84 -6.80 12.55
N PRO A 28 16.26 -7.18 13.77
CA PRO A 28 17.53 -6.72 14.32
C PRO A 28 18.73 -7.14 13.48
N ILE A 29 19.67 -6.23 13.26
CA ILE A 29 20.90 -6.49 12.50
C ILE A 29 21.97 -7.04 13.45
N LYS A 30 22.44 -8.26 13.18
CA LYS A 30 23.47 -8.97 13.96
C LYS A 30 24.67 -9.34 13.10
N ASP A 31 24.46 -9.58 11.81
CA ASP A 31 25.52 -9.98 10.89
C ASP A 31 25.34 -9.39 9.48
N LEU A 32 26.24 -9.77 8.57
CA LEU A 32 26.20 -9.32 7.18
C LEU A 32 24.99 -9.85 6.40
N ASP A 33 24.41 -10.99 6.78
CA ASP A 33 23.21 -11.49 6.13
C ASP A 33 22.00 -10.63 6.48
N ASP A 34 21.86 -10.21 7.73
CA ASP A 34 20.81 -9.26 8.14
C ASP A 34 20.92 -7.94 7.36
N ILE A 35 22.14 -7.42 7.15
CA ILE A 35 22.37 -6.23 6.32
C ILE A 35 21.90 -6.47 4.88
N ARG A 36 22.21 -7.63 4.29
CA ARG A 36 21.76 -7.96 2.92
C ARG A 36 20.23 -8.00 2.83
N PHE A 37 19.56 -8.59 3.82
CA PHE A 37 18.09 -8.64 3.88
C PHE A 37 17.47 -7.24 3.97
N ALA A 38 18.01 -6.37 4.84
CA ALA A 38 17.54 -5.00 4.98
C ALA A 38 17.78 -4.18 3.70
N MET A 39 18.97 -4.28 3.10
CA MET A 39 19.31 -3.59 1.86
C MET A 39 18.44 -4.04 0.68
N ALA A 40 18.10 -5.34 0.60
CA ALA A 40 17.15 -5.83 -0.39
C ALA A 40 15.76 -5.19 -0.20
N ALA A 41 15.29 -5.04 1.04
CA ALA A 41 14.00 -4.40 1.31
C ALA A 41 13.99 -2.91 0.92
N LEU A 42 15.07 -2.18 1.23
CA LEU A 42 15.24 -0.79 0.81
C LEU A 42 15.30 -0.65 -0.71
N LYS A 43 15.92 -1.61 -1.40
CA LYS A 43 15.92 -1.64 -2.87
C LYS A 43 14.51 -1.85 -3.41
N ASP A 44 13.76 -2.80 -2.84
CA ASP A 44 12.38 -3.07 -3.27
C ASP A 44 11.49 -1.82 -3.10
N ILE A 45 11.66 -1.06 -2.00
CA ILE A 45 11.01 0.25 -1.81
C ILE A 45 11.33 1.17 -2.98
N ARG A 46 12.62 1.37 -3.25
CA ARG A 46 13.08 2.29 -4.29
C ARG A 46 12.58 1.92 -5.68
N ASP A 47 12.56 0.63 -6.00
CA ASP A 47 12.13 0.12 -7.31
C ASP A 47 10.60 0.27 -7.49
N ASN A 48 9.82 0.30 -6.40
CA ASN A 48 8.36 0.41 -6.44
C ASN A 48 7.82 1.81 -6.11
N GLU A 49 8.65 2.73 -5.63
CA GLU A 49 8.25 4.04 -5.11
C GLU A 49 7.35 4.82 -6.07
N ILE A 50 7.82 5.01 -7.30
CA ILE A 50 7.08 5.77 -8.32
C ILE A 50 5.75 5.09 -8.65
N ARG A 51 5.74 3.75 -8.76
CA ARG A 51 4.54 3.00 -9.10
C ARG A 51 3.49 3.16 -8.00
N ILE A 52 3.88 3.03 -6.73
CA ILE A 52 2.98 3.15 -5.60
C ILE A 52 2.44 4.59 -5.49
N ASP A 53 3.31 5.59 -5.58
CA ASP A 53 2.88 7.00 -5.50
C ASP A 53 1.87 7.36 -6.61
N MET A 54 2.08 6.84 -7.82
CA MET A 54 1.16 7.02 -8.95
C MET A 54 -0.16 6.25 -8.80
N SER A 55 -0.18 5.14 -8.03
CA SER A 55 -1.40 4.34 -7.79
C SER A 55 -2.31 4.96 -6.72
N ILE A 56 -1.78 5.70 -5.75
CA ILE A 56 -2.55 6.23 -4.61
C ILE A 56 -3.66 7.20 -5.07
N GLY A 57 -3.33 8.17 -5.93
CA GLY A 57 -4.31 9.18 -6.38
C GLY A 57 -5.56 8.56 -7.05
N PRO A 58 -5.40 7.69 -8.06
CA PRO A 58 -6.53 6.97 -8.68
C PRO A 58 -7.36 6.12 -7.71
N ILE A 59 -6.73 5.53 -6.68
CA ILE A 59 -7.44 4.80 -5.63
C ILE A 59 -8.34 5.77 -4.86
N GLU A 60 -7.77 6.84 -4.31
CA GLU A 60 -8.50 7.85 -3.51
C GLU A 60 -9.66 8.48 -4.30
N GLU A 61 -9.42 8.87 -5.55
CA GLU A 61 -10.45 9.41 -6.44
C GLU A 61 -11.60 8.42 -6.68
N SER A 62 -11.28 7.14 -6.81
CA SER A 62 -12.29 6.10 -7.04
C SER A 62 -13.19 5.91 -5.82
N TYR A 63 -12.63 5.92 -4.61
CA TYR A 63 -13.41 5.86 -3.38
C TYR A 63 -14.23 7.13 -3.14
N ALA A 64 -13.67 8.30 -3.44
CA ALA A 64 -14.41 9.56 -3.40
C ALA A 64 -15.62 9.54 -4.35
N MET A 65 -15.47 8.99 -5.55
CA MET A 65 -16.56 8.84 -6.51
C MET A 65 -17.64 7.87 -6.04
N LEU A 66 -17.27 6.72 -5.44
CA LEU A 66 -18.22 5.78 -4.86
C LEU A 66 -19.05 6.44 -3.75
N ASN A 67 -18.38 7.18 -2.86
CA ASN A 67 -19.05 7.89 -1.77
C ASN A 67 -20.00 8.98 -2.31
N LYS A 68 -19.58 9.75 -3.32
CA LYS A 68 -20.40 10.78 -3.98
C LYS A 68 -21.69 10.24 -4.60
N HIS A 69 -21.67 9.00 -5.08
CA HIS A 69 -22.83 8.34 -5.69
C HIS A 69 -23.61 7.44 -4.70
N GLU A 70 -23.38 7.60 -3.40
CA GLU A 70 -24.01 6.82 -2.33
C GLU A 70 -23.78 5.30 -2.42
N LEU A 71 -22.78 4.88 -3.21
CA LEU A 71 -22.32 3.51 -3.30
C LEU A 71 -21.34 3.27 -2.15
N LYS A 72 -21.87 3.14 -0.93
CA LYS A 72 -21.06 3.06 0.28
C LYS A 72 -20.12 1.85 0.23
N PRO A 73 -18.79 2.06 0.13
CA PRO A 73 -17.84 0.98 0.36
C PRO A 73 -17.96 0.49 1.81
N GLU A 74 -17.43 -0.70 2.08
CA GLU A 74 -17.35 -1.21 3.44
C GLU A 74 -16.51 -0.26 4.31
N LYS A 75 -16.90 -0.08 5.58
CA LYS A 75 -16.26 0.91 6.48
C LYS A 75 -14.76 0.69 6.60
N GLU A 76 -14.34 -0.57 6.72
CA GLU A 76 -12.93 -0.95 6.78
C GLU A 76 -12.16 -0.56 5.50
N GLU A 77 -12.81 -0.70 4.34
CA GLU A 77 -12.22 -0.38 3.04
C GLU A 77 -12.02 1.14 2.88
N ALA A 78 -12.99 1.93 3.34
CA ALA A 78 -12.87 3.38 3.37
C ALA A 78 -11.75 3.86 4.33
N GLU A 79 -11.68 3.28 5.53
CA GLU A 79 -10.63 3.62 6.51
C GLU A 79 -9.22 3.28 6.00
N LYS A 80 -9.07 2.15 5.30
CA LYS A 80 -7.81 1.79 4.61
C LYS A 80 -7.46 2.79 3.51
N CYS A 81 -8.44 3.25 2.73
CA CYS A 81 -8.19 4.26 1.71
C CYS A 81 -7.74 5.59 2.33
N ASP A 82 -8.42 6.06 3.38
CA ASP A 82 -8.11 7.32 4.07
C ASP A 82 -6.69 7.34 4.69
N THR A 83 -6.20 6.16 5.09
CA THR A 83 -4.89 6.01 5.73
C THR A 83 -3.77 5.62 4.77
N LEU A 84 -4.08 5.32 3.50
CA LEU A 84 -3.13 4.78 2.53
C LEU A 84 -1.93 5.71 2.30
N ARG A 85 -2.18 6.99 2.01
CA ARG A 85 -1.14 8.01 1.78
C ARG A 85 -0.20 8.19 2.97
N TYR A 86 -0.71 8.04 4.19
CA TYR A 86 0.08 8.17 5.42
C TYR A 86 0.82 6.90 5.80
N SER A 87 0.34 5.74 5.34
CA SER A 87 0.92 4.44 5.63
C SER A 87 2.08 4.10 4.69
N TRP A 88 2.05 4.63 3.47
CA TRP A 88 3.17 4.61 2.51
C TRP A 88 4.21 5.67 2.90
#